data_AF-A0A5R8Y611-F1
#
_entry.id   AF-A0A5R8Y611-F1
#
_cell.length_a   1.000
_cell.length_b   1.000
_cell.length_c   1.000
_cell.angle_alpha   90.00
_cell.angle_beta   90.00
_cell.angle_gamma   90.00
#
_symmetry.space_group_name_H-M   'P 1'
#
loop_
_entity.id
_entity.type
_entity.pdbx_description
1 polymer ?
#
loop_
_entity_poly.entity_id
_entity_poly.type
_entity_poly.pdbx_seq_one_letter_code
_entity_poly.pdbx_strand_id
1 'polypeptide(L)'
;MGDQVNSETLLKTVTELAEMEGISKAAISKRLKKLEAAGLELKRNERGHIVGVPVADYEALANVTIDPIKVSAARPEVEKHKTDGQPIAAGPLPGSLEHKRLEEKQLDIDRKKRAEALEMGQLVRLDLLRPALERAGKVIQAGINRLENRADDICLAAEKGSHAARLELKGYSAEICDLVAKELAAIAAEAPEGDPPL
;
A
#
# COMPACT_ATOMS: atom_id res chain seq x y z
N MET A 1 14.35 -16.53 35.46
CA MET A 1 13.69 -17.58 34.67
C MET A 1 13.81 -17.17 33.21
N GLY A 2 14.77 -17.73 32.47
CA GLY A 2 14.93 -17.52 31.04
C GLY A 2 14.36 -18.72 30.30
N ASP A 3 13.43 -18.46 29.38
CA ASP A 3 12.80 -19.45 28.53
C ASP A 3 13.84 -20.21 27.71
N GLN A 4 13.92 -21.51 27.94
CA GLN A 4 14.59 -22.46 27.07
C GLN A 4 13.70 -22.68 25.85
N VAL A 5 13.94 -21.93 24.77
CA VAL A 5 13.51 -22.36 23.44
C VAL A 5 14.46 -23.49 23.04
N ASN A 6 14.06 -24.72 23.33
CA ASN A 6 14.58 -25.92 22.69
C ASN A 6 14.18 -25.86 21.21
N SER A 7 14.94 -25.12 20.41
CA SER A 7 15.08 -25.46 19.00
C SER A 7 15.92 -26.73 18.95
N GLU A 8 15.28 -27.88 18.78
CA GLU A 8 15.97 -29.07 18.30
C GLU A 8 16.69 -28.69 17.01
N THR A 9 17.99 -28.35 17.11
CA THR A 9 18.86 -28.17 15.95
C THR A 9 18.95 -29.52 15.27
N LEU A 10 18.07 -29.76 14.30
CA LEU A 10 18.16 -30.89 13.40
C LEU A 10 19.46 -30.73 12.62
N LEU A 11 20.47 -31.49 13.04
CA LEU A 11 21.77 -31.54 12.39
C LEU A 11 21.66 -32.53 11.24
N LYS A 12 21.70 -32.03 10.00
CA LYS A 12 21.69 -32.88 8.81
C LYS A 12 23.08 -33.02 8.22
N THR A 13 23.34 -34.18 7.62
CA THR A 13 24.59 -34.41 6.91
C THR A 13 24.56 -33.76 5.51
N VAL A 14 25.73 -33.54 4.92
CA VAL A 14 25.85 -32.98 3.55
C VAL A 14 25.14 -33.86 2.51
N THR A 15 25.03 -35.17 2.76
CA THR A 15 24.32 -36.11 1.89
C THR A 15 22.82 -35.92 1.96
N GLU A 16 22.27 -35.77 3.17
CA GLU A 16 20.84 -35.53 3.37
C GLU A 16 20.41 -34.16 2.80
N LEU A 17 21.25 -33.13 2.93
CA LEU A 17 20.99 -31.83 2.30
C LEU A 17 21.02 -31.92 0.77
N ALA A 18 21.88 -32.77 0.20
CA ALA A 18 21.95 -33.03 -1.24
C ALA A 18 20.70 -33.68 -1.79
N GLU A 19 20.15 -34.64 -1.04
CA GLU A 19 18.92 -35.31 -1.39
C GLU A 19 17.70 -34.40 -1.24
N MET A 20 17.68 -33.55 -0.20
CA MET A 20 16.59 -32.57 0.00
C MET A 20 16.54 -31.49 -1.06
N GLU A 21 17.68 -30.91 -1.45
CA GLU A 21 17.70 -29.82 -2.43
C GLU A 21 17.75 -30.34 -3.89
N GLY A 22 18.00 -31.63 -4.10
CA GLY A 22 18.17 -32.22 -5.44
C GLY A 22 19.43 -31.72 -6.14
N ILE A 23 20.50 -31.44 -5.38
CA ILE A 23 21.73 -30.81 -5.85
C ILE A 23 22.93 -31.71 -5.55
N SER A 24 23.94 -31.71 -6.42
CA SER A 24 25.16 -32.51 -6.21
C SER A 24 25.87 -32.16 -4.89
N LYS A 25 26.44 -33.18 -4.22
CA LYS A 25 27.20 -33.03 -2.96
C LYS A 25 28.32 -31.99 -3.07
N ALA A 26 28.94 -31.87 -4.24
CA ALA A 26 29.99 -30.89 -4.53
C ALA A 26 29.46 -29.44 -4.55
N ALA A 27 28.27 -29.22 -5.10
CA ALA A 27 27.64 -27.89 -5.15
C ALA A 27 27.17 -27.44 -3.76
N ILE A 28 26.65 -28.34 -2.93
CA ILE A 28 26.33 -28.05 -1.52
C ILE A 28 27.59 -27.79 -0.71
N SER A 29 28.66 -28.55 -0.92
CA SER A 29 29.95 -28.25 -0.28
C SER A 29 30.47 -26.86 -0.62
N LYS A 30 30.24 -26.37 -1.85
CA LYS A 30 30.59 -25.01 -2.28
C LYS A 30 29.66 -23.94 -1.66
N ARG A 31 28.37 -24.24 -1.48
CA ARG A 31 27.42 -23.36 -0.78
C ARG A 31 27.74 -23.26 0.70
N LEU A 32 27.98 -24.38 1.37
CA LEU A 32 28.36 -24.42 2.78
C LEU A 32 29.65 -23.63 3.04
N LYS A 33 30.66 -23.70 2.17
CA LYS A 33 31.87 -22.84 2.28
C LYS A 33 31.57 -21.34 2.18
N LYS A 34 30.60 -20.93 1.36
CA LYS A 34 30.18 -19.53 1.26
C LYS A 34 29.35 -19.08 2.46
N LEU A 35 28.48 -19.96 2.95
CA LEU A 35 27.66 -19.70 4.13
C LEU A 35 28.51 -19.70 5.42
N GLU A 36 29.56 -20.51 5.49
CA GLU A 36 30.56 -20.46 6.56
C GLU A 36 31.30 -19.11 6.57
N ALA A 37 31.68 -18.59 5.39
CA ALA A 37 32.24 -17.24 5.28
C ALA A 37 31.23 -16.13 5.66
N ALA A 38 29.93 -16.43 5.63
CA ALA A 38 28.86 -15.54 6.07
C ALA A 38 28.42 -15.77 7.54
N GLY A 39 29.10 -16.65 8.27
CA GLY A 39 28.88 -16.88 9.70
C GLY A 39 28.13 -18.16 10.08
N LEU A 40 27.94 -19.12 9.16
CA LEU A 40 27.32 -20.41 9.47
C LEU A 40 28.29 -21.32 10.26
N GLU A 41 27.91 -21.73 11.46
CA GLU A 41 28.70 -22.67 12.28
C GLU A 41 28.49 -24.11 11.83
N LEU A 42 29.52 -24.70 11.21
CA LEU A 42 29.51 -26.09 10.76
C LEU A 42 30.19 -27.01 11.78
N LYS A 43 29.54 -28.11 12.18
CA LYS A 43 30.19 -29.12 13.02
C LYS A 43 31.11 -30.00 12.17
N ARG A 44 32.40 -30.01 12.48
CA ARG A 44 33.43 -30.83 11.79
C ARG A 44 33.95 -31.94 12.70
N ASN A 45 34.28 -33.10 12.13
CA ASN A 45 34.99 -34.19 12.81
C ASN A 45 36.48 -33.84 12.98
N GLU A 46 37.19 -34.64 13.79
CA GLU A 46 38.65 -34.55 14.05
C GLU A 46 39.53 -34.62 12.78
N ARG A 47 38.97 -35.08 11.65
CA ARG A 47 39.62 -35.10 10.32
C ARG A 47 39.20 -33.96 9.39
N GLY A 48 38.43 -32.99 9.88
CA GLY A 48 38.00 -31.80 9.13
C GLY A 48 36.77 -31.96 8.24
N HIS A 49 36.06 -33.10 8.30
CA HIS A 49 34.83 -33.33 7.51
C HIS A 49 33.58 -32.78 8.20
N ILE A 50 32.65 -32.19 7.43
CA ILE A 50 31.37 -31.65 7.93
C ILE A 50 30.44 -32.81 8.29
N VAL A 51 30.00 -32.84 9.55
CA VAL A 51 29.24 -33.95 10.15
C VAL A 51 27.82 -33.53 10.51
N GLY A 52 27.60 -32.24 10.76
CA GLY A 52 26.27 -31.71 10.99
C GLY A 52 26.18 -30.26 10.56
N VAL A 53 25.16 -29.96 9.77
CA VAL A 53 24.74 -28.61 9.42
C VAL A 53 23.44 -28.32 10.17
N PRO A 54 23.37 -27.24 10.98
CA PRO A 54 22.11 -26.80 11.57
C PRO A 54 21.17 -26.35 10.45
N VAL A 55 20.05 -27.07 10.25
CA VAL A 55 19.14 -26.79 9.12
C VAL A 55 18.49 -25.40 9.24
N ALA A 56 18.15 -24.97 10.45
CA ALA A 56 17.53 -23.66 10.69
C ALA A 56 18.46 -22.49 10.30
N ASP A 57 19.72 -22.55 10.70
CA ASP A 57 20.70 -21.50 10.38
C ASP A 57 21.08 -21.53 8.90
N TYR A 58 21.12 -22.73 8.30
CA TYR A 58 21.33 -22.90 6.88
C TYR A 58 20.20 -22.27 6.04
N GLU A 59 18.93 -22.49 6.38
CA GLU A 59 17.79 -21.88 5.68
C GLU A 59 17.76 -20.36 5.86
N ALA A 60 18.01 -19.87 7.08
CA ALA A 60 18.06 -18.44 7.37
C ALA A 60 19.14 -17.74 6.54
N LEU A 61 20.35 -18.29 6.46
CA LEU A 61 21.46 -17.70 5.72
C LEU A 61 21.36 -17.94 4.21
N ALA A 62 20.81 -19.07 3.75
CA ALA A 62 20.61 -19.35 2.32
C ALA A 62 19.61 -18.36 1.70
N ASN A 63 18.52 -18.02 2.40
CA ASN A 63 17.52 -17.06 1.95
C ASN A 63 18.06 -15.62 1.88
N VAL A 64 19.07 -15.29 2.68
CA VAL A 64 19.70 -13.97 2.71
C VAL A 64 20.85 -13.85 1.70
N THR A 65 21.59 -14.95 1.46
CA THR A 65 22.90 -14.90 0.78
C THR A 65 22.87 -15.43 -0.65
N ILE A 66 21.89 -16.26 -1.03
CA ILE A 66 21.87 -16.94 -2.33
C ILE A 66 20.73 -16.42 -3.20
N ASP A 67 21.06 -15.74 -4.30
CA ASP A 67 20.10 -15.37 -5.35
C ASP A 67 19.39 -16.62 -5.90
N PRO A 68 18.05 -16.75 -5.75
CA PRO A 68 17.32 -17.93 -6.20
C PRO A 68 17.35 -18.11 -7.73
N ILE A 69 17.65 -17.06 -8.50
CA ILE A 69 17.76 -17.08 -9.96
C ILE A 69 18.95 -17.93 -10.44
N LYS A 70 20.04 -18.02 -9.66
CA LYS A 70 21.18 -18.90 -10.01
C LYS A 70 20.96 -20.35 -9.61
N VAL A 71 19.99 -20.63 -8.74
CA VAL A 71 19.67 -21.97 -8.26
C VAL A 71 18.66 -22.65 -9.18
N SER A 72 17.69 -21.90 -9.72
CA SER A 72 16.74 -22.43 -10.72
C SER A 72 17.40 -22.64 -12.09
N ALA A 73 18.45 -21.89 -12.44
CA ALA A 73 19.17 -22.01 -13.70
C ALA A 73 20.20 -23.18 -13.76
N ALA A 74 20.51 -23.83 -12.62
CA ALA A 74 21.50 -24.91 -12.54
C ALA A 74 20.88 -26.31 -12.34
N ARG A 75 19.57 -26.46 -12.53
CA ARG A 75 18.92 -27.78 -12.60
C ARG A 75 19.30 -28.45 -13.94
N PRO A 76 19.97 -29.61 -13.93
CA PRO A 76 19.91 -30.50 -15.09
C PRO A 76 18.45 -30.92 -15.25
N GLU A 77 17.92 -30.83 -16.47
CA GLU A 77 16.59 -31.33 -16.82
C GLU A 77 16.55 -32.85 -16.60
N VAL A 78 16.13 -33.28 -15.40
CA VAL A 78 15.76 -34.68 -15.16
C VAL A 78 14.26 -34.78 -15.35
N GLU A 79 13.93 -35.46 -16.45
CA GLU A 79 12.70 -36.11 -16.86
C GLU A 79 11.43 -35.84 -16.03
N LYS A 80 10.44 -35.28 -16.74
CA LYS A 80 9.07 -35.03 -16.32
C LYS A 80 8.35 -36.33 -15.97
N HIS A 81 8.30 -36.70 -14.69
CA HIS A 81 7.20 -37.51 -14.19
C HIS A 81 6.02 -36.60 -13.81
N LYS A 82 4.94 -36.74 -14.57
CA LYS A 82 3.62 -36.18 -14.25
C LYS A 82 3.11 -36.82 -12.96
N THR A 83 3.02 -36.02 -11.90
CA THR A 83 2.05 -36.25 -10.82
C THR A 83 1.14 -35.04 -10.77
N ASP A 84 -0.12 -35.28 -11.11
CA ASP A 84 -1.22 -34.35 -10.90
C ASP A 84 -1.36 -34.11 -9.40
N GLY A 85 -0.82 -32.97 -8.98
CA GLY A 85 -1.03 -32.38 -7.68
C GLY A 85 -0.61 -30.94 -7.85
N GLN A 86 -1.56 -30.05 -8.15
CA GLN A 86 -1.30 -28.62 -8.12
C GLN A 86 -0.64 -28.29 -6.78
N PRO A 87 0.63 -27.85 -6.74
CA PRO A 87 1.07 -27.17 -5.55
C PRO A 87 0.22 -25.90 -5.51
N ILE A 88 -0.64 -25.80 -4.49
CA ILE A 88 -1.19 -24.51 -4.10
C ILE A 88 0.06 -23.67 -3.87
N ALA A 89 0.38 -22.79 -4.82
CA ALA A 89 1.54 -21.92 -4.70
C ALA A 89 1.26 -21.03 -3.50
N ALA A 90 1.77 -21.44 -2.34
CA ALA A 90 1.81 -20.60 -1.17
C ALA A 90 2.47 -19.31 -1.64
N GLY A 91 1.71 -18.22 -1.62
CA GLY A 91 2.22 -16.92 -2.03
C GLY A 91 3.50 -16.60 -1.25
N PRO A 92 4.32 -15.65 -1.72
CA PRO A 92 5.56 -15.29 -1.06
C PRO A 92 5.35 -15.12 0.45
N LEU A 93 6.12 -15.84 1.26
CA LEU A 93 6.01 -15.75 2.72
C LEU A 93 6.20 -14.28 3.16
N PRO A 94 5.35 -13.77 4.07
CA PRO A 94 5.47 -12.39 4.55
C PRO A 94 6.88 -12.14 5.12
N GLY A 95 7.55 -11.11 4.62
CA GLY A 95 8.92 -10.76 4.98
C GLY A 95 10.03 -11.31 4.06
N SER A 96 9.71 -12.23 3.14
CA SER A 96 10.65 -12.70 2.10
C SER A 96 11.06 -11.57 1.14
N LEU A 97 12.23 -11.68 0.50
CA LEU A 97 12.67 -10.75 -0.56
C LEU A 97 11.68 -10.69 -1.73
N GLU A 98 11.02 -11.82 -2.05
CA GLU A 98 9.99 -11.86 -3.07
C GLU A 98 8.72 -11.10 -2.65
N HIS A 99 8.37 -11.14 -1.37
CA HIS A 99 7.26 -10.37 -0.81
C HIS A 99 7.55 -8.88 -0.89
N LYS A 100 8.74 -8.44 -0.47
CA LYS A 100 9.16 -7.04 -0.55
C LYS A 100 9.14 -6.49 -1.98
N ARG A 101 9.62 -7.27 -2.96
CA ARG A 101 9.55 -6.89 -4.37
C ARG A 101 8.11 -6.78 -4.89
N LEU A 102 7.21 -7.62 -4.39
CA LEU A 102 5.79 -7.57 -4.77
C LEU A 102 5.12 -6.35 -4.14
N GLU A 103 5.41 -6.04 -2.87
CA GLU A 103 4.98 -4.81 -2.19
C GLU A 103 5.48 -3.56 -2.90
N GLU A 104 6.77 -3.50 -3.27
CA GLU A 104 7.33 -2.38 -4.04
C GLU A 104 6.60 -2.19 -5.37
N LYS A 105 6.40 -3.28 -6.13
CA LYS A 105 5.63 -3.24 -7.38
C LYS A 105 4.19 -2.79 -7.15
N GLN A 106 3.56 -3.22 -6.07
CA GLN A 106 2.21 -2.82 -5.73
C GLN A 106 2.14 -1.33 -5.41
N LEU A 107 3.10 -0.81 -4.64
CA LEU A 107 3.20 0.63 -4.36
C LEU A 107 3.42 1.44 -5.65
N ASP A 108 4.22 0.94 -6.59
CA ASP A 108 4.41 1.59 -7.88
C ASP A 108 3.15 1.58 -8.76
N ILE A 109 2.41 0.47 -8.76
CA ILE A 109 1.09 0.40 -9.42
C ILE A 109 0.14 1.42 -8.78
N ASP A 110 0.10 1.49 -7.44
CA ASP A 110 -0.78 2.40 -6.72
C ASP A 110 -0.41 3.87 -6.89
N ARG A 111 0.88 4.16 -7.08
CA ARG A 111 1.36 5.51 -7.44
C ARG A 111 0.92 5.89 -8.84
N LYS A 112 1.07 4.99 -9.83
CA LYS A 112 0.62 5.23 -11.21
C LYS A 112 -0.89 5.44 -11.29
N LYS A 113 -1.67 4.59 -10.62
CA LYS A 113 -3.12 4.74 -10.54
C LYS A 113 -3.54 6.07 -9.92
N ARG A 114 -2.84 6.54 -8.88
CA ARG A 114 -3.10 7.85 -8.28
C ARG A 114 -2.75 9.00 -9.22
N ALA A 115 -1.65 8.91 -9.96
CA ALA A 115 -1.28 9.89 -10.97
C ALA A 115 -2.32 9.96 -12.10
N GLU A 116 -2.73 8.81 -12.63
CA GLU A 116 -3.80 8.71 -13.64
C GLU A 116 -5.12 9.29 -13.13
N ALA A 117 -5.51 8.97 -11.89
CA ALA A 117 -6.73 9.50 -11.28
C ALA A 117 -6.67 11.02 -11.08
N LEU A 118 -5.49 11.58 -10.80
CA LEU A 118 -5.28 13.02 -10.70
C LEU A 118 -5.37 13.70 -12.07
N GLU A 119 -4.76 13.12 -13.11
CA GLU A 119 -4.88 13.59 -14.50
C GLU A 119 -6.33 13.54 -15.01
N MET A 120 -7.09 12.51 -14.61
CA MET A 120 -8.52 12.40 -14.91
C MET A 120 -9.40 13.32 -14.05
N GLY A 121 -8.84 14.08 -13.10
CA GLY A 121 -9.58 14.98 -12.23
C GLY A 121 -10.48 14.28 -11.20
N GLN A 122 -10.20 13.01 -10.89
CA GLN A 122 -10.97 12.22 -9.92
C GLN A 122 -10.50 12.44 -8.47
N LEU A 123 -9.33 13.07 -8.30
CA LEU A 123 -8.76 13.39 -7.01
C LEU A 123 -8.67 14.91 -6.85
N VAL A 124 -8.99 15.39 -5.66
CA VAL A 124 -8.92 16.81 -5.29
C VAL A 124 -8.13 16.96 -4.01
N ARG A 125 -7.26 17.96 -3.95
CA ARG A 125 -6.55 18.33 -2.73
C ARG A 125 -7.49 18.86 -1.65
N LEU A 126 -7.55 18.11 -0.56
CA LEU A 126 -8.45 18.39 0.57
C LEU A 126 -8.03 19.63 1.37
N ASP A 127 -6.73 19.92 1.43
CA ASP A 127 -6.18 21.09 2.11
C ASP A 127 -6.56 22.41 1.41
N LEU A 128 -6.77 22.38 0.09
CA LEU A 128 -7.24 23.53 -0.69
C LEU A 128 -8.77 23.59 -0.79
N LEU A 129 -9.42 22.44 -0.91
CA LEU A 129 -10.89 22.36 -1.02
C LEU A 129 -11.60 22.78 0.28
N ARG A 130 -11.07 22.38 1.43
CA ARG A 130 -11.67 22.69 2.74
C ARG A 130 -11.83 24.19 3.01
N PRO A 131 -10.79 25.04 2.90
CA PRO A 131 -10.94 26.48 3.14
C PRO A 131 -11.87 27.14 2.11
N ALA A 132 -11.89 26.68 0.86
CA ALA A 132 -12.83 27.13 -0.15
C ALA A 132 -14.29 26.85 0.26
N LEU A 133 -14.58 25.62 0.71
CA LEU A 133 -15.91 25.25 1.20
C LEU A 133 -16.30 26.02 2.47
N GLU A 134 -15.38 26.24 3.39
CA GLU A 134 -15.62 27.05 4.60
C GLU A 134 -15.96 28.50 4.25
N ARG A 135 -15.28 29.08 3.26
CA ARG A 135 -15.55 30.45 2.77
C ARG A 135 -16.96 30.54 2.16
N ALA A 136 -17.31 29.61 1.28
CA ALA A 136 -18.67 29.54 0.72
C ALA A 136 -19.74 29.32 1.81
N GLY A 137 -19.46 28.45 2.78
CA GLY A 137 -20.34 28.18 3.92
C GLY A 137 -20.61 29.42 4.78
N LYS A 138 -19.60 30.26 5.01
CA LYS A 138 -19.76 31.54 5.72
C LYS A 138 -20.67 32.51 4.97
N VAL A 139 -20.60 32.55 3.64
CA VAL A 139 -21.50 33.39 2.83
C VAL A 139 -22.95 32.89 2.92
N ILE A 140 -23.17 31.58 2.85
CA ILE A 140 -24.49 30.98 3.04
C ILE A 140 -25.04 31.36 4.42
N GLN A 141 -24.26 31.16 5.47
CA GLN A 141 -24.66 31.48 6.84
C GLN A 141 -24.99 32.98 6.99
N ALA A 142 -24.16 33.86 6.43
CA ALA A 142 -24.41 35.30 6.47
C ALA A 142 -25.69 35.68 5.69
N GLY A 143 -25.97 35.03 4.56
CA GLY A 143 -27.20 35.21 3.80
C GLY A 143 -28.44 34.82 4.61
N ILE A 144 -28.40 33.65 5.26
CA ILE A 144 -29.50 33.15 6.11
C ILE A 144 -29.70 34.06 7.32
N ASN A 145 -28.64 34.48 8.01
CA ASN A 145 -28.74 35.35 9.18
C ASN A 145 -29.33 36.73 8.84
N ARG A 146 -29.22 37.19 7.59
CA ARG A 146 -29.82 38.44 7.12
C ARG A 146 -31.32 38.32 6.81
N LEU A 147 -31.90 37.12 6.86
CA LEU A 147 -33.33 36.91 6.62
C LEU A 147 -34.18 37.66 7.65
N GLU A 148 -33.69 37.80 8.88
CA GLU A 148 -34.37 38.57 9.93
C GLU A 148 -34.60 40.03 9.53
N ASN A 149 -33.67 40.63 8.78
CA ASN A 149 -33.82 42.00 8.28
C ASN A 149 -34.96 42.17 7.26
N ARG A 150 -35.50 41.06 6.76
CA ARG A 150 -36.61 41.01 5.79
C ARG A 150 -37.93 40.62 6.43
N ALA A 151 -37.97 40.47 7.76
CA ALA A 151 -39.19 40.07 8.47
C ALA A 151 -40.35 41.02 8.17
N ASP A 152 -40.11 42.33 8.17
CA ASP A 152 -41.14 43.35 7.89
C ASP A 152 -41.66 43.27 6.45
N ASP A 153 -40.77 43.10 5.47
CA ASP A 153 -41.11 42.94 4.06
C ASP A 153 -41.98 41.69 3.84
N ILE A 154 -41.62 40.58 4.50
CA ILE A 154 -42.37 39.31 4.45
C ILE A 154 -43.74 39.46 5.13
N CYS A 155 -43.82 40.14 6.28
CA CYS A 155 -45.08 40.42 6.97
C CYS A 155 -46.02 41.25 6.07
N LEU A 156 -45.51 42.32 5.46
CA LEU A 156 -46.28 43.17 4.56
C LEU A 156 -46.72 42.43 3.29
N ALA A 157 -45.92 41.50 2.79
CA ALA A 157 -46.33 40.62 1.70
C ALA A 157 -47.37 39.58 2.16
N ALA A 158 -47.29 39.08 3.39
CA ALA A 158 -48.25 38.14 3.94
C ALA A 158 -49.65 38.75 4.12
N GLU A 159 -49.74 40.04 4.43
CA GLU A 159 -51.02 40.78 4.46
C GLU A 159 -51.74 40.79 3.11
N LYS A 160 -50.98 40.76 2.01
CA LYS A 160 -51.51 40.66 0.63
C LYS A 160 -51.89 39.22 0.23
N GLY A 161 -51.62 38.25 1.11
CA GLY A 161 -51.95 36.85 0.94
C GLY A 161 -50.71 35.93 0.82
N SER A 162 -50.95 34.63 1.04
CA SER A 162 -49.87 33.62 1.11
C SER A 162 -49.05 33.49 -0.18
N HIS A 163 -49.63 33.82 -1.34
CA HIS A 163 -48.92 33.82 -2.61
C HIS A 163 -47.85 34.92 -2.68
N ALA A 164 -48.16 36.12 -2.21
CA ALA A 164 -47.24 37.25 -2.20
C ALA A 164 -46.06 37.00 -1.24
N ALA A 165 -46.32 36.48 -0.04
CA ALA A 165 -45.25 36.08 0.89
C ALA A 165 -44.33 34.99 0.31
N ARG A 166 -44.88 34.01 -0.42
CA ARG A 166 -44.06 33.01 -1.12
C ARG A 166 -43.18 33.62 -2.20
N LEU A 167 -43.69 34.62 -2.94
CA LEU A 167 -42.94 35.29 -3.99
C LEU A 167 -41.73 36.03 -3.39
N GLU A 168 -41.93 36.77 -2.30
CA GLU A 168 -40.87 37.45 -1.55
C GLU A 168 -39.81 36.46 -1.05
N LEU A 169 -40.21 35.39 -0.36
CA LEU A 169 -39.27 34.35 0.10
C LEU A 169 -38.47 33.74 -1.04
N LYS A 170 -39.09 33.55 -2.21
CA LYS A 170 -38.41 33.04 -3.40
C LYS A 170 -37.40 34.04 -3.96
N GLY A 171 -37.73 35.32 -3.93
CA GLY A 171 -36.81 36.42 -4.28
C GLY A 171 -35.57 36.39 -3.40
N TYR A 172 -35.74 36.35 -2.08
CA TYR A 172 -34.62 36.27 -1.14
C TYR A 172 -33.79 35.00 -1.31
N SER A 173 -34.44 33.86 -1.53
CA SER A 173 -33.74 32.61 -1.84
C SER A 173 -32.87 32.75 -3.09
N ALA A 174 -33.39 33.38 -4.15
CA ALA A 174 -32.62 33.66 -5.36
C ALA A 174 -31.44 34.61 -5.10
N GLU A 175 -31.64 35.68 -4.32
CA GLU A 175 -30.56 36.60 -3.94
C GLU A 175 -29.43 35.90 -3.18
N ILE A 176 -29.76 35.01 -2.24
CA ILE A 176 -28.77 34.22 -1.51
C ILE A 176 -28.03 33.28 -2.47
N CYS A 177 -28.76 32.58 -3.34
CA CYS A 177 -28.16 31.73 -4.37
C CYS A 177 -27.19 32.51 -5.28
N ASP A 178 -27.55 33.73 -5.68
CA ASP A 178 -26.68 34.60 -6.50
C ASP A 178 -25.42 35.05 -5.75
N LEU A 179 -25.54 35.37 -4.46
CA LEU A 179 -24.38 35.70 -3.63
C LEU A 179 -23.41 34.51 -3.50
N VAL A 180 -23.95 33.32 -3.27
CA VAL A 180 -23.16 32.09 -3.16
C VAL A 180 -22.51 31.75 -4.51
N ALA A 181 -23.25 31.88 -5.61
CA ALA A 181 -22.72 31.65 -6.96
C ALA A 181 -21.58 32.62 -7.28
N LYS A 182 -21.71 33.90 -6.91
CA LYS A 182 -20.63 34.89 -7.08
C LYS A 182 -19.39 34.55 -6.25
N GLU A 183 -19.56 34.14 -4.99
CA GLU A 183 -18.42 33.76 -4.16
C GLU A 183 -17.72 32.51 -4.70
N LEU A 184 -18.48 31.49 -5.11
CA LEU A 184 -17.93 30.28 -5.72
C LEU A 184 -17.20 30.59 -7.03
N ALA A 185 -17.74 31.48 -7.86
CA ALA A 185 -17.08 31.94 -9.08
C ALA A 185 -15.78 32.70 -8.78
N ALA A 186 -15.75 33.52 -7.74
CA ALA A 186 -14.54 34.22 -7.30
C ALA A 186 -13.47 33.22 -6.80
N ILE A 187 -13.87 32.25 -5.98
CA ILE A 187 -12.98 31.17 -5.51
C ILE A 187 -12.42 30.38 -6.71
N ALA A 188 -13.26 30.04 -7.68
CA ALA A 188 -12.84 29.33 -8.88
C ALA A 188 -11.89 30.15 -9.76
N ALA A 189 -12.08 31.47 -9.85
CA ALA A 189 -11.19 32.36 -10.60
C ALA A 189 -9.83 32.56 -9.92
N GLU A 190 -9.77 32.49 -8.59
CA GLU A 190 -8.53 32.50 -7.81
C GLU A 190 -7.80 31.16 -7.82
N ALA A 191 -8.50 30.07 -8.15
CA ALA A 191 -7.94 28.72 -8.14
C ALA A 191 -7.00 28.49 -9.35
N PRO A 192 -5.85 27.84 -9.13
CA PRO A 192 -4.98 27.43 -10.24
C PRO A 192 -5.68 26.35 -11.11
N GLU A 193 -5.31 26.27 -12.39
CA GLU A 193 -5.85 25.25 -13.32
C GLU A 193 -5.61 23.80 -12.86
N GLY A 194 -4.60 23.59 -12.02
CA GLY A 194 -4.30 22.31 -11.41
C GLY A 194 -3.62 22.45 -10.06
N ASP A 195 -3.70 21.38 -9.28
CA ASP A 195 -3.02 21.31 -7.99
C ASP A 195 -1.50 21.27 -8.20
N PRO A 196 -0.71 22.06 -7.44
CA PRO A 196 0.74 22.03 -7.55
C PRO A 196 1.30 20.67 -7.07
N PRO A 197 2.43 20.22 -7.64
CA PRO A 197 3.06 18.96 -7.25
C PRO A 197 3.45 18.98 -5.75
N LEU A 198 3.31 17.83 -5.11
CA LEU A 198 3.68 17.59 -3.70
C LEU A 198 5.19 17.50 -3.51
#